data_AF-A0A930U9L6-F1
#
_entry.id   AF-A0A930U9L6-F1
#
_cell.length_a   1.000
_cell.length_b   1.000
_cell.length_c   1.000
_cell.angle_alpha   90.00
_cell.angle_beta   90.00
_cell.angle_gamma   90.00
#
_symmetry.space_group_name_H-M   'P 1'
#
loop_
_entity.id
_entity.type
_entity.pdbx_description
1 polymer ?
#
loop_
_entity_poly.entity_id
_entity_poly.type
_entity_poly.pdbx_seq_one_letter_code
_entity_poly.pdbx_strand_id
1 'polypeptide(L)'
;PTISQLQAFFGRRTDFIPITVDALSATPSPLKTDPSHYFQGFVPQTVVFDLDGQVVLNQAGAIPYATLDGTLRQVFGLPPVDGPERQAAPVNEVNQELVPPA
;
A
#
# COMPACT_ATOMS: atom_id res chain seq x y z
N PRO A 1 -6.13 3.12 6.44
CA PRO A 1 -4.82 2.85 7.09
C PRO A 1 -3.70 3.42 6.22
N THR A 2 -2.67 4.01 6.83
CA THR A 2 -1.70 4.83 6.10
C THR A 2 -0.47 4.02 5.72
N ILE A 3 0.03 4.18 4.48
CA ILE A 3 1.29 3.58 3.99
C ILE A 3 2.46 3.86 4.95
N SER A 4 2.45 5.00 5.63
CA SER A 4 3.43 5.38 6.65
C SER A 4 3.57 4.36 7.79
N GLN A 5 2.49 3.70 8.20
CA GLN A 5 2.55 2.67 9.25
C GLN A 5 3.29 1.42 8.77
N LEU A 6 3.00 0.98 7.54
CA LEU A 6 3.71 -0.14 6.91
C LEU A 6 5.18 0.20 6.70
N GLN A 7 5.49 1.42 6.24
CA GLN A 7 6.88 1.88 6.09
C GLN A 7 7.63 1.95 7.42
N ALA A 8 6.99 2.34 8.51
CA ALA A 8 7.62 2.40 9.82
C ALA A 8 8.13 1.01 10.27
N PHE A 9 7.39 -0.05 9.96
CA PHE A 9 7.76 -1.42 10.36
C PHE A 9 8.60 -2.16 9.30
N PHE A 10 8.20 -2.08 8.02
CA PHE A 10 8.80 -2.85 6.92
C PHE A 10 9.77 -2.05 6.06
N GLY A 11 9.82 -0.72 6.14
CA GLY A 11 10.56 0.14 5.20
C GLY A 11 12.09 -0.05 5.19
N ARG A 12 12.66 -0.77 6.16
CA ARG A 12 14.08 -1.17 6.13
C ARG A 12 14.35 -2.43 5.29
N ARG A 13 13.30 -3.17 4.94
CA ARG A 13 13.36 -4.48 4.25
C ARG A 13 12.48 -4.54 3.00
N THR A 14 11.74 -3.47 2.71
CA THR A 14 10.79 -3.39 1.61
C THR A 14 10.81 -2.01 1.00
N ASP A 15 10.79 -1.96 -0.32
CA ASP A 15 10.60 -0.73 -1.07
C ASP A 15 9.12 -0.46 -1.31
N PHE A 16 8.71 0.79 -1.12
CA PHE A 16 7.37 1.26 -1.43
C PHE A 16 7.48 2.18 -2.63
N ILE A 17 7.00 1.72 -3.78
CA ILE A 17 7.14 2.43 -5.06
C ILE A 17 5.79 3.07 -5.41
N PRO A 18 5.61 4.39 -5.21
CA PRO A 18 4.41 5.06 -5.66
C PRO A 18 4.44 5.21 -7.19
N ILE A 19 3.36 4.80 -7.86
CA ILE A 19 3.20 4.96 -9.30
C ILE A 19 1.93 5.76 -9.56
N THR A 20 2.06 6.82 -10.35
CA THR A 20 0.91 7.61 -10.83
C THR A 20 0.31 6.94 -12.06
N VAL A 21 -1.03 6.90 -12.14
CA VAL A 21 -1.70 6.27 -13.30
C VAL A 21 -1.48 7.03 -14.61
N ASP A 22 -1.22 8.33 -14.54
CA ASP A 22 -0.90 9.15 -15.72
C ASP A 22 0.44 8.74 -16.37
N ALA A 23 1.32 8.08 -15.62
CA ALA A 23 2.58 7.53 -16.14
C ALA A 23 2.41 6.14 -16.77
N LEU A 24 1.24 5.50 -16.62
CA LEU A 24 0.97 4.17 -17.13
C LEU A 24 0.45 4.21 -18.56
N SER A 25 0.90 3.26 -19.36
CA SER A 25 0.31 3.01 -20.67
C SER A 25 -1.11 2.45 -20.52
N ALA A 26 -2.03 2.90 -21.37
CA ALA A 26 -3.41 2.43 -21.39
C ALA A 26 -3.54 0.97 -21.88
N THR A 27 -2.52 0.47 -22.58
CA THR A 27 -2.44 -0.92 -23.02
C THR A 27 -1.56 -1.71 -22.06
N PRO A 28 -2.01 -2.88 -21.57
CA PRO A 28 -1.18 -3.73 -20.72
C PRO A 28 0.13 -4.13 -21.39
N SER A 29 1.23 -4.00 -20.66
CA SER A 29 2.55 -4.41 -21.12
C SER A 29 2.75 -5.92 -20.92
N PRO A 30 3.42 -6.64 -21.83
CA PRO A 30 3.77 -8.04 -21.61
C PRO A 30 4.97 -8.21 -20.66
N LEU A 31 5.69 -7.13 -20.34
CA LEU A 31 6.90 -7.16 -19.53
C LEU A 31 6.56 -7.08 -18.04
N LYS A 32 6.94 -8.09 -17.25
CA LYS A 32 6.76 -8.10 -15.79
C LYS A 32 7.48 -6.97 -15.05
N THR A 33 8.45 -6.32 -15.68
CA THR A 33 9.18 -5.16 -15.13
C THR A 33 8.47 -3.83 -15.37
N ASP A 34 7.42 -3.83 -16.19
CA ASP A 34 6.63 -2.66 -16.52
C ASP A 34 5.39 -2.59 -15.62
N PRO A 35 5.19 -1.50 -14.85
CA PRO A 35 4.00 -1.33 -14.00
C PRO A 35 2.66 -1.48 -14.75
N SER A 36 2.61 -1.11 -16.04
CA SER A 36 1.42 -1.30 -16.88
C SER A 36 1.04 -2.77 -17.08
N HIS A 37 1.94 -3.72 -16.81
CA HIS A 37 1.62 -5.15 -16.80
C HIS A 37 0.59 -5.52 -15.72
N TYR A 38 0.63 -4.85 -14.57
CA TYR A 38 -0.17 -5.22 -13.40
C TYR A 38 -1.43 -4.38 -13.22
N PHE A 39 -1.50 -3.21 -13.83
CA PHE A 39 -2.59 -2.26 -13.63
C PHE A 39 -3.92 -2.76 -14.23
N GLN A 40 -4.98 -2.74 -13.42
CA GLN A 40 -6.30 -3.28 -13.76
C GLN A 40 -7.33 -2.18 -14.12
N GLY A 41 -6.88 -0.92 -14.25
CA GLY A 41 -7.75 0.20 -14.62
C GLY A 41 -8.54 0.81 -13.47
N PHE A 42 -8.21 0.48 -12.20
CA PHE A 42 -8.90 1.00 -11.02
C PHE A 42 -7.90 1.62 -10.02
N VAL A 43 -8.30 2.72 -9.38
CA VAL A 43 -7.48 3.40 -8.36
C VAL A 43 -8.23 3.53 -7.03
N PRO A 44 -7.54 3.39 -5.88
CA PRO A 44 -6.15 2.94 -5.75
C PRO A 44 -6.00 1.46 -6.08
N GLN A 45 -4.80 1.03 -6.47
CA GLN A 45 -4.44 -0.38 -6.63
C GLN A 45 -3.08 -0.62 -5.97
N THR A 46 -2.93 -1.75 -5.30
CA THR A 46 -1.67 -2.16 -4.67
C THR A 46 -1.24 -3.51 -5.20
N VAL A 47 0.05 -3.62 -5.52
CA VAL A 47 0.70 -4.86 -5.92
C VAL A 47 1.85 -5.12 -4.96
N VAL A 48 1.95 -6.34 -4.44
CA VAL A 48 3.03 -6.77 -3.56
C VAL A 48 3.76 -7.93 -4.22
N PHE A 49 5.09 -7.82 -4.24
CA PHE A 49 6.00 -8.85 -4.71
C PHE A 49 6.68 -9.52 -3.52
N ASP A 50 6.95 -10.83 -3.64
CA ASP A 50 7.85 -11.52 -2.73
C ASP A 50 9.32 -11.31 -3.11
N LEU A 51 10.21 -11.99 -2.39
CA LEU A 51 11.66 -11.91 -2.60
C LEU A 51 12.13 -12.52 -3.93
N ASP A 52 11.30 -13.36 -4.56
CA ASP A 52 11.54 -14.00 -5.86
C ASP A 52 10.89 -13.21 -7.02
N GLY A 53 10.33 -12.03 -6.73
CA GLY A 53 9.64 -11.17 -7.69
C GLY A 53 8.30 -11.71 -8.17
N GLN A 54 7.70 -12.65 -7.44
CA GLN A 54 6.35 -13.15 -7.74
C GLN A 54 5.30 -12.27 -7.07
N VAL A 55 4.16 -12.10 -7.76
CA VAL A 55 3.02 -11.36 -7.21
C VAL A 55 2.33 -12.20 -6.15
N VAL A 56 2.35 -11.72 -4.91
CA VAL A 56 1.64 -12.34 -3.78
C VAL A 56 0.34 -11.62 -3.44
N LEU A 57 0.19 -10.36 -3.88
CA LEU A 57 -1.05 -9.59 -3.76
C LEU A 57 -1.18 -8.65 -4.96
N ASN A 58 -2.37 -8.62 -5.57
CA ASN A 58 -2.76 -7.62 -6.57
C ASN A 58 -4.23 -7.26 -6.36
N GLN A 59 -4.49 -6.14 -5.69
CA GLN A 59 -5.84 -5.74 -5.30
C GLN A 59 -6.12 -4.28 -5.63
N ALA A 60 -7.30 -4.07 -6.21
CA ALA A 60 -7.91 -2.78 -6.43
C ALA A 60 -8.77 -2.35 -5.23
N GLY A 61 -8.85 -1.06 -4.97
CA GLY A 61 -9.61 -0.47 -3.88
C GLY A 61 -8.83 -0.27 -2.59
N ALA A 62 -9.55 0.21 -1.57
CA ALA A 62 -8.99 0.40 -0.25
C ALA A 62 -8.76 -0.96 0.42
N ILE A 63 -7.50 -1.29 0.69
CA ILE A 63 -7.11 -2.56 1.32
C ILE A 63 -6.99 -2.34 2.83
N PRO A 64 -7.57 -3.22 3.67
CA PRO A 64 -7.36 -3.19 5.11
C PRO A 64 -5.89 -3.30 5.49
N TYR A 65 -5.49 -2.65 6.58
CA TYR A 65 -4.10 -2.69 7.06
C TYR A 65 -3.67 -4.12 7.34
N ALA A 66 -4.52 -4.87 8.04
CA ALA A 66 -4.24 -6.25 8.43
C ALA A 66 -3.96 -7.15 7.22
N THR A 67 -4.61 -6.90 6.08
CA THR A 67 -4.34 -7.64 4.85
C THR A 67 -2.92 -7.38 4.34
N LEU A 68 -2.50 -6.11 4.29
CA LEU A 68 -1.15 -5.75 3.84
C LEU A 68 -0.07 -6.19 4.84
N ASP A 69 -0.28 -5.95 6.14
CA ASP A 69 0.62 -6.41 7.21
C ASP A 69 0.76 -7.94 7.22
N GLY A 70 -0.36 -8.67 7.14
CA GLY A 70 -0.37 -10.12 7.04
C GLY A 70 0.36 -10.65 5.81
N THR A 71 0.14 -10.02 4.65
CA THR A 71 0.85 -10.38 3.40
C THR A 71 2.35 -10.18 3.54
N LEU A 72 2.79 -9.02 4.06
CA LEU A 72 4.22 -8.75 4.25
C LEU A 72 4.84 -9.68 5.30
N ARG A 73 4.13 -9.99 6.39
CA ARG A 73 4.59 -10.97 7.38
C ARG A 73 4.78 -12.35 6.77
N GLN A 74 3.86 -12.79 5.92
CA GLN A 74 3.98 -14.05 5.20
C GLN A 74 5.22 -14.06 4.30
N VAL A 75 5.45 -12.99 3.53
CA VAL A 75 6.66 -12.85 2.69
C VAL A 75 7.95 -12.92 3.51
N PHE A 76 7.97 -12.30 4.69
CA PHE A 76 9.14 -12.27 5.56
C PHE A 76 9.23 -13.43 6.57
N GLY A 77 8.30 -14.40 6.53
CA GLY A 77 8.24 -15.50 7.50
C GLY A 77 8.09 -15.03 8.95
N LEU A 78 7.41 -13.91 9.18
CA LEU A 78 7.17 -13.36 10.52
C LEU A 78 5.89 -13.96 11.13
N PRO A 79 5.84 -14.12 12.46
CA PRO A 79 4.63 -14.58 13.13
C PRO A 79 3.46 -13.61 12.89
N PRO A 80 2.20 -14.11 12.86
CA PRO A 80 1.02 -13.26 12.79
C PRO A 80 0.93 -12.35 14.04
N VAL A 81 0.14 -11.27 13.95
CA VAL A 81 -0.20 -10.48 15.14
C VAL A 81 -1.21 -11.28 15.95
N ASP A 82 -0.87 -11.62 17.20
CA ASP A 82 -1.86 -12.14 18.14
C ASP A 82 -2.64 -10.97 18.78
N GLY A 83 -3.95 -10.90 18.54
CA GLY A 83 -4.87 -9.97 19.20
C GLY A 83 -5.79 -9.18 18.25
N PRO A 84 -6.92 -8.65 18.76
CA PRO A 84 -7.82 -7.83 17.94
C PRO A 84 -7.10 -6.58 17.44
N GLU A 85 -7.31 -6.27 16.16
CA GLU A 85 -6.80 -5.07 15.49
C GLU A 85 -7.08 -3.84 16.39
N ARG A 86 -6.02 -3.17 16.89
CA ARG A 86 -6.21 -1.86 17.53
C ARG A 86 -6.62 -0.90 16.43
N GLN A 87 -7.92 -0.71 16.29
CA GLN A 87 -8.48 0.37 15.50
C GLN A 87 -7.86 1.66 16.04
N ALA A 88 -7.01 2.30 15.24
CA ALA A 88 -6.57 3.65 15.54
C ALA A 88 -7.84 4.49 15.67
N ALA A 89 -8.03 5.13 16.84
CA ALA A 89 -9.14 6.05 17.03
C ALA A 89 -9.12 7.07 15.86
N PRO A 90 -10.27 7.44 15.28
CA PRO A 90 -10.29 8.44 14.22
C PRO A 90 -9.65 9.72 14.76
N VAL A 91 -8.44 10.02 14.27
CA VAL A 91 -7.80 11.32 14.50
C VAL A 91 -8.60 12.32 13.69
N ASN A 92 -9.45 13.06 14.39
CA ASN A 92 -10.22 14.15 13.83
C ASN A 92 -9.25 15.32 13.60
N GLU A 93 -8.58 15.35 12.45
CA GLU A 93 -7.70 16.45 12.07
C GLU A 93 -8.55 17.71 11.80
N VAL A 94 -8.80 18.47 12.86
CA VAL A 94 -9.35 19.82 12.77
C VAL A 94 -8.32 20.73 12.11
N ASN A 95 -8.45 20.90 10.79
CA ASN A 95 -7.80 22.00 10.08
C ASN A 95 -8.42 23.33 10.55
N GLN A 96 -7.82 23.99 11.55
CA GLN A 96 -8.13 25.38 11.85
C GLN A 96 -7.25 26.28 10.98
N GLU A 97 -7.83 26.78 9.89
CA GLU A 97 -7.27 27.93 9.17
C GLU A 97 -7.36 29.16 10.08
N LEU A 98 -6.20 29.68 10.51
CA LEU A 98 -6.11 30.96 11.21
C LEU A 98 -6.30 32.07 10.16
N VAL A 99 -7.54 32.56 10.00
CA VAL A 99 -7.79 33.79 9.25
C VAL A 99 -7.29 34.98 10.09
N PRO A 100 -6.33 35.80 9.60
CA PRO A 100 -5.94 37.02 10.30
C PRO A 100 -7.09 38.04 10.27
N PRO A 101 -7.36 38.76 11.37
CA PRO A 101 -8.35 39.85 11.34
C PRO A 101 -7.84 41.01 10.46
N ALA A 102 -8.76 41.57 9.68
CA ALA A 102 -8.58 42.77 8.86
C ALA A 102 -8.52 44.05 9.71
#